data_AF-A0A4R4RJB1-F1
#
_entry.id   AF-A0A4R4RJB1-F1
#
_cell.length_a   1.000
_cell.length_b   1.000
_cell.length_c   1.000
_cell.angle_alpha   90.00
_cell.angle_beta   90.00
_cell.angle_gamma   90.00
#
_symmetry.space_group_name_H-M   'P 1'
#
loop_
_entity.id
_entity.type
_entity.pdbx_description
1 polymer ?
#
loop_
_entity_poly.entity_id
_entity_poly.type
_entity_poly.pdbx_seq_one_letter_code
_entity_poly.pdbx_strand_id
1 'polypeptide(L)'
;MRPAPLPLDGDLTCSMPGCGRLSCFHVRLETASAPDDGRAGDSCGAHLAEVVQELASWAREQRRDPASQVVVYAMTDGRANEASGPVEPFDRLALGTIPI
;
A
#
# COMPACT_ATOMS: atom_id res chain seq x y z
N MET A 1 27.29 -13.37 -22.86
CA MET A 1 27.19 -13.30 -21.39
C MET A 1 25.74 -13.00 -21.03
N ARG A 2 25.02 -13.92 -20.39
CA ARG A 2 23.66 -13.68 -19.89
C ARG A 2 23.79 -12.97 -18.53
N PRO A 3 23.11 -11.85 -18.29
CA PRO A 3 23.10 -11.23 -16.97
C PRO A 3 22.34 -12.13 -15.98
N ALA A 4 22.89 -12.26 -14.77
CA ALA A 4 22.27 -13.01 -13.68
C ALA A 4 21.00 -12.30 -13.19
N PRO A 5 19.94 -13.03 -12.79
CA PRO A 5 18.79 -12.41 -12.14
C PRO A 5 19.23 -11.89 -10.77
N LEU A 6 19.10 -10.57 -10.57
CA LEU A 6 19.31 -9.92 -9.27
C LEU A 6 18.09 -10.20 -8.37
N PRO A 7 18.28 -10.29 -7.04
CA PRO A 7 17.21 -10.57 -6.10
C PRO A 7 16.24 -9.37 -6.03
N LEU A 8 14.95 -9.66 -6.16
CA LEU A 8 13.82 -8.73 -6.05
C LEU A 8 13.42 -8.61 -4.57
N ASP A 9 14.29 -8.12 -3.69
CA ASP A 9 14.03 -8.04 -2.24
C ASP A 9 13.32 -6.73 -1.84
N GLY A 10 12.18 -6.49 -2.48
CA GLY A 10 11.15 -5.56 -2.06
C GLY A 10 9.84 -6.13 -2.57
N ASP A 11 9.15 -6.90 -1.73
CA ASP A 11 7.95 -7.66 -2.08
C ASP A 11 6.81 -6.72 -2.54
N LEU A 12 6.85 -6.26 -3.79
CA LEU A 12 5.74 -5.60 -4.50
C LEU A 12 4.67 -6.63 -4.86
N THR A 13 4.42 -7.59 -3.97
CA THR A 13 3.40 -8.62 -4.13
C THR A 13 2.16 -8.18 -3.39
N CYS A 14 1.00 -8.53 -3.94
CA CYS A 14 -0.25 -8.30 -3.28
C CYS A 14 -0.24 -8.99 -1.91
N SER A 15 -0.55 -8.23 -0.85
CA SER A 15 -0.55 -8.72 0.53
C SER A 15 -1.59 -9.82 0.80
N MET A 16 -2.52 -10.05 -0.13
CA MET A 16 -3.48 -11.13 -0.02
C MET A 16 -2.79 -12.51 -0.07
N PRO A 17 -3.02 -13.39 0.93
CA PRO A 17 -2.43 -14.71 0.97
C PRO A 17 -2.70 -15.51 -0.30
N GLY A 18 -1.62 -15.98 -0.95
CA GLY A 18 -1.71 -16.82 -2.14
C GLY A 18 -2.02 -16.08 -3.45
N CYS A 19 -2.10 -14.75 -3.47
CA CYS A 19 -2.36 -14.00 -4.71
C CYS A 19 -1.22 -14.10 -5.73
N GLY A 20 0.03 -13.92 -5.28
CA GLY A 20 1.24 -13.97 -6.12
C GLY A 20 1.32 -12.92 -7.25
N ARG A 21 0.36 -12.00 -7.37
CA ARG A 21 0.36 -10.92 -8.36
C ARG A 21 1.15 -9.74 -7.82
N LEU A 22 1.73 -8.97 -8.73
CA LEU A 22 2.33 -7.69 -8.39
C LEU A 22 1.25 -6.72 -7.90
N SER A 23 1.55 -6.00 -6.83
CA SER A 23 0.75 -4.88 -6.36
C SER A 23 0.94 -3.69 -7.29
N CYS A 24 -0.14 -2.95 -7.53
CA CYS A 24 -0.12 -1.68 -8.24
C CYS A 24 -0.75 -0.55 -7.42
N PHE A 25 -1.20 -0.89 -6.20
CA PHE A 25 -1.79 0.03 -5.24
C PHE A 25 -1.14 -0.16 -3.88
N HIS A 26 -0.89 0.97 -3.22
CA HIS A 26 -0.61 1.01 -1.80
C HIS A 26 -1.87 1.51 -1.08
N VAL A 27 -2.31 0.81 -0.05
CA VAL A 27 -3.51 1.16 0.73
C VAL A 27 -3.10 1.41 2.16
N ARG A 28 -3.42 2.59 2.70
CA ARG A 28 -3.02 3.01 4.04
C ARG A 28 -4.20 3.49 4.84
N LEU A 29 -4.25 3.19 6.13
CA LEU A 29 -5.14 3.87 7.08
C LEU A 29 -4.45 5.14 7.58
N GLU A 30 -5.08 6.29 7.39
CA GLU A 30 -4.66 7.58 7.95
C GLU A 30 -5.64 8.05 9.04
N THR A 31 -5.14 8.84 9.97
CA THR A 31 -5.96 9.53 10.97
C THR A 31 -5.73 11.02 10.84
N ALA A 32 -6.75 11.84 11.15
CA ALA A 32 -6.64 13.30 11.09
C ALA A 32 -5.46 13.89 11.91
N SER A 33 -4.93 13.12 12.86
CA SER A 33 -3.89 13.55 13.81
C SER A 33 -2.46 13.16 13.41
N ALA A 34 -2.26 12.20 12.50
CA ALA A 34 -0.93 11.80 12.06
C ALA A 34 -0.97 11.04 10.71
N PRO A 35 -0.13 11.45 9.74
CA PRO A 35 -0.03 10.74 8.46
C PRO A 35 0.72 9.41 8.57
N ASP A 36 1.47 9.11 9.65
CA ASP A 36 2.47 8.03 9.62
C ASP A 36 2.27 6.79 10.52
N ASP A 37 1.45 6.84 11.58
CA ASP A 37 1.28 5.72 12.52
C ASP A 37 0.23 4.65 12.11
N GLY A 38 -0.11 4.63 10.82
CA GLY A 38 -1.19 3.84 10.24
C GLY A 38 -0.80 2.42 9.81
N ARG A 39 -1.76 1.48 9.87
CA ARG A 39 -1.63 0.16 9.20
C ARG A 39 -1.72 0.37 7.68
N ALA A 40 -0.91 -0.35 6.92
CA ALA A 40 -0.90 -0.31 5.47
C ALA A 40 -0.87 -1.73 4.87
N GLY A 41 -1.19 -1.83 3.58
CA GLY A 41 -1.12 -3.06 2.79
C GLY A 41 -1.05 -2.76 1.31
N ASP A 42 -0.33 -3.60 0.57
CA ASP A 42 -0.17 -3.46 -0.88
C ASP A 42 -1.16 -4.39 -1.59
N SER A 43 -1.82 -3.88 -2.63
CA SER A 43 -2.87 -4.62 -3.32
C SER A 43 -2.70 -4.59 -4.83
N CYS A 44 -3.06 -5.70 -5.47
CA CYS A 44 -3.32 -5.72 -6.89
C CYS A 44 -4.77 -5.27 -7.14
N GLY A 45 -5.08 -4.83 -8.35
CA GLY A 45 -6.43 -4.36 -8.67
C GLY A 45 -7.57 -5.36 -8.39
N ALA A 46 -7.26 -6.67 -8.36
CA ALA A 46 -8.27 -7.69 -8.08
C ALA A 46 -8.58 -7.87 -6.58
N HIS A 47 -7.67 -7.43 -5.69
CA HIS A 47 -7.81 -7.62 -4.25
C HIS A 47 -7.90 -6.29 -3.49
N LEU A 48 -8.13 -5.19 -4.21
CA LEU A 48 -8.16 -3.86 -3.62
C LEU A 48 -9.29 -3.74 -2.59
N ALA A 49 -10.46 -4.29 -2.91
CA ALA A 49 -11.63 -4.22 -2.03
C ALA A 49 -11.40 -4.98 -0.71
N GLU A 50 -10.78 -6.15 -0.77
CA GLU A 50 -10.46 -7.00 0.37
C GLU A 50 -9.50 -6.29 1.33
N VAL A 51 -8.39 -5.76 0.80
CA VAL A 51 -7.39 -5.05 1.61
C VAL A 51 -8.00 -3.81 2.29
N VAL A 52 -8.81 -3.03 1.56
CA VAL A 52 -9.55 -1.88 2.12
C VAL A 52 -10.51 -2.33 3.23
N GLN A 53 -11.25 -3.43 3.03
CA GLN A 53 -12.21 -3.93 4.01
C GLN A 53 -11.51 -4.42 5.30
N GLU A 54 -10.38 -5.10 5.19
CA GLU A 54 -9.59 -5.54 6.35
C GLU A 54 -9.08 -4.35 7.16
N LEU A 55 -8.55 -3.33 6.47
CA LEU A 55 -8.09 -2.09 7.11
C LEU A 55 -9.22 -1.36 7.83
N ALA A 56 -10.39 -1.25 7.18
CA ALA A 56 -11.57 -0.63 7.77
C ALA A 56 -12.08 -1.38 9.01
N SER A 57 -12.14 -2.71 8.92
CA SER A 57 -12.58 -3.56 10.03
C SER A 57 -11.64 -3.46 11.21
N TRP A 58 -10.33 -3.49 10.95
CA TRP A 58 -9.31 -3.30 11.97
C TRP A 58 -9.40 -1.93 12.64
N ALA A 59 -9.60 -0.85 11.88
CA ALA A 59 -9.73 0.51 12.43
C ALA A 59 -10.95 0.64 13.37
N ARG A 60 -12.08 0.01 13.00
CA ARG A 60 -13.30 -0.02 13.81
C ARG A 60 -13.13 -0.80 15.11
N GLU A 61 -12.50 -1.97 15.05
CA GLU A 61 -12.13 -2.76 16.23
C GLU A 61 -11.16 -1.99 17.14
N GLN A 62 -10.24 -1.26 16.49
CA GLN A 62 -9.33 -0.24 17.02
C GLN A 62 -9.93 0.72 18.03
N ARG A 63 -11.18 1.13 17.78
CA ARG A 63 -11.71 2.45 18.20
C ARG A 63 -10.69 3.57 18.00
N ARG A 64 -9.88 3.48 16.93
CA ARG A 64 -8.56 4.14 16.87
C ARG A 64 -8.65 5.65 16.78
N ASP A 65 -9.69 6.17 16.13
CA ASP A 65 -10.15 7.56 16.17
C ASP A 65 -11.40 7.68 15.27
N PRO A 66 -12.45 8.45 15.64
CA PRO A 66 -13.62 8.67 14.77
C PRO A 66 -13.30 9.40 13.45
N ALA A 67 -12.12 9.99 13.28
CA ALA A 67 -11.66 10.66 12.05
C ALA A 67 -10.63 9.83 11.26
N SER A 68 -10.71 8.50 11.34
CA SER A 68 -9.87 7.60 10.53
C SER A 68 -10.40 7.47 9.10
N GLN A 69 -9.51 7.46 8.11
CA GLN A 69 -9.82 7.26 6.69
C GLN A 69 -8.86 6.26 6.05
N VAL A 70 -9.32 5.47 5.09
CA VAL A 70 -8.44 4.64 4.25
C VAL A 70 -8.11 5.41 2.98
N VAL A 71 -6.82 5.63 2.73
CA VAL A 71 -6.31 6.28 1.52
C VAL A 71 -5.71 5.24 0.59
N VAL A 72 -6.15 5.28 -0.67
CA VAL A 72 -5.66 4.40 -1.72
C VAL A 72 -4.77 5.20 -2.64
N TYR A 73 -3.56 4.71 -2.85
CA TYR A 73 -2.59 5.29 -3.77
C TYR A 73 -2.31 4.35 -4.93
N ALA A 74 -2.31 4.86 -6.15
CA ALA A 74 -1.70 4.17 -7.27
C ALA A 74 -0.19 4.30 -7.19
N MET A 75 0.49 3.18 -7.42
CA MET A 75 1.93 3.17 -7.60
C MET A 75 2.21 3.39 -9.09
N THR A 76 2.99 4.42 -9.40
CA THR A 76 3.43 4.70 -10.78
C THR A 76 4.69 3.89 -11.06
N ASP A 77 4.57 2.59 -11.31
CA ASP A 77 5.76 1.74 -11.46
C ASP A 77 6.50 1.99 -12.79
N GLY A 78 7.80 2.22 -12.71
CA GLY A 78 8.68 2.23 -13.88
C GLY A 78 10.16 2.30 -13.52
N ARG A 79 10.76 1.23 -13.01
CA ARG A 79 12.20 1.16 -12.67
C ARG A 79 12.72 2.33 -11.81
N ALA A 80 12.53 2.28 -10.50
CA ALA A 80 13.58 2.78 -9.61
C ALA A 80 14.45 1.55 -9.32
N ASN A 81 15.51 1.27 -10.07
CA ASN A 81 16.83 1.85 -9.78
C ASN A 81 16.97 2.11 -8.28
N GLU A 82 17.21 1.01 -7.55
CA GLU A 82 17.79 1.00 -6.20
C GLU A 82 19.21 1.61 -6.22
N ALA A 83 19.29 2.89 -6.58
CA ALA A 83 20.56 3.61 -6.65
C ALA A 83 20.56 4.88 -5.82
N SER A 84 19.42 5.42 -5.37
CA SER A 84 19.43 6.63 -4.54
C SER A 84 18.13 6.85 -3.75
N GLY A 85 18.15 6.49 -2.46
CA GLY A 85 17.33 7.15 -1.45
C GLY A 85 16.09 6.40 -0.95
N PRO A 86 15.56 6.82 0.22
CA PRO A 86 14.33 6.27 0.78
C PRO A 86 13.16 6.45 -0.20
N VAL A 87 12.24 5.47 -0.22
CA VAL A 87 10.99 5.55 -0.98
C VAL A 87 10.22 6.77 -0.46
N GLU A 88 10.31 7.88 -1.18
CA GLU A 88 9.66 9.12 -0.81
C GLU A 88 8.13 8.94 -0.93
N PRO A 89 7.33 9.53 -0.01
CA PRO A 89 5.87 9.38 0.00
C PRO A 89 5.17 9.98 -1.25
N PHE A 90 5.93 10.59 -2.15
CA PHE A 90 5.44 11.34 -3.32
C PHE A 90 5.42 10.54 -4.64
N ASP A 91 5.90 9.29 -4.67
CA ASP A 91 5.76 8.40 -5.84
C ASP A 91 4.37 7.73 -5.95
N ARG A 92 3.40 8.26 -5.20
CA ARG A 92 2.10 7.64 -4.94
C ARG A 92 0.98 8.62 -5.26
N LEU A 93 0.28 8.40 -6.36
CA LEU A 93 -0.88 9.22 -6.73
C LEU A 93 -2.08 8.80 -5.86
N ALA A 94 -2.53 9.67 -4.95
CA ALA A 94 -3.75 9.43 -4.17
C ALA A 94 -4.95 9.33 -5.13
N LEU A 95 -5.54 8.14 -5.20
CA LEU A 95 -6.71 7.87 -6.03
C LEU A 95 -8.02 8.13 -5.31
N GLY A 96 -8.03 7.94 -3.98
CA GLY A 96 -9.24 8.13 -3.21
C GLY A 96 -9.03 7.98 -1.71
N THR A 97 -9.97 8.58 -0.98
CA THR A 97 -10.07 8.53 0.48
C THR A 97 -11.44 7.97 0.86
N ILE A 98 -11.46 6.95 1.70
CA ILE A 98 -12.67 6.25 2.13
C ILE A 98 -12.85 6.52 3.63
N PRO A 99 -13.90 7.24 4.04
CA PRO A 99 -14.19 7.45 5.45
C PRO A 99 -14.60 6.12 6.11
N ILE A 100 -14.14 5.86 7.34
CA ILE A 100 -14.33 4.58 8.05
C ILE A 100 -15.39 4.69 9.14
#